data_AF-A0A9W9KC53-F1
#
_entry.id   AF-A0A9W9KC53-F1
#
_cell.length_a   1.000
_cell.length_b   1.000
_cell.length_c   1.000
_cell.angle_alpha   90.00
_cell.angle_beta   90.00
_cell.angle_gamma   90.00
#
_symmetry.space_group_name_H-M   'P 1'
#
loop_
_entity.id
_entity.type
_entity.pdbx_description
1 polymer ?
#
loop_
_entity_poly.entity_id
_entity_poly.type
_entity_poly.pdbx_seq_one_letter_code
_entity_poly.pdbx_strand_id
1 'polypeptide(L)'
;MLSSQYLRQTWHSHGADMLQLIEDAIFSKSDSTLPDNTKLTAWTHEGTFRVEVTGIEDSITEIGEQLAWIGSAIRLSPHDSKISYCTPFVSSASVEDTPNLPAESPSIVRSSCVIDFKFSDDEQKRHPSLPGQCWHGLFRNAVVVMGFPIPHRSRQGTGPEISLYLMIYLLQTDRLNPSQDGIFINGFSSLLALTEYIRDKNEILWHLFYKADGSRISYWDDIKGPAPDVVLADLGTSRHFVA
;
A
#
# COMPACT_ATOMS: atom_id res chain seq x y z
N MET A 1 -3.65 -2.12 6.00
CA MET A 1 -3.33 -3.49 5.51
C MET A 1 -1.80 -3.66 5.48
N LEU A 2 -1.26 -4.81 5.89
CA LEU A 2 0.19 -5.08 5.77
C LEU A 2 0.55 -5.42 4.31
N SER A 3 1.75 -5.06 3.85
CA SER A 3 2.19 -5.31 2.46
C SER A 3 2.11 -6.79 2.07
N SER A 4 2.42 -7.70 2.99
CA SER A 4 2.30 -9.15 2.80
C SER A 4 0.85 -9.62 2.63
N GLN A 5 -0.11 -9.00 3.30
CA GLN A 5 -1.53 -9.30 3.14
C GLN A 5 -2.02 -8.82 1.76
N TYR A 6 -1.58 -7.64 1.33
CA TYR A 6 -1.92 -7.09 0.02
C TYR A 6 -1.40 -7.97 -1.13
N LEU A 7 -0.14 -8.40 -1.05
CA LEU A 7 0.47 -9.29 -2.05
C LEU A 7 -0.30 -10.61 -2.16
N ARG A 8 -0.65 -11.24 -1.03
CA ARG A 8 -1.44 -12.48 -1.02
C ARG A 8 -2.86 -12.30 -1.54
N GLN A 9 -3.46 -11.14 -1.29
CA GLN A 9 -4.79 -10.82 -1.80
C GLN A 9 -4.79 -10.65 -3.32
N THR A 10 -3.74 -10.02 -3.86
CA THR A 10 -3.69 -9.59 -5.27
C THR A 10 -3.11 -10.68 -6.17
N TRP A 11 -2.05 -11.36 -5.73
CA TRP A 11 -1.27 -12.33 -6.51
C TRP A 11 -1.11 -13.70 -5.82
N HIS A 12 -2.08 -14.07 -4.97
CA HIS A 12 -2.19 -15.38 -4.31
C HIS A 12 -0.86 -15.94 -3.75
N SER A 13 -0.43 -17.13 -4.21
CA SER A 13 0.72 -17.88 -3.69
C SER A 13 2.07 -17.28 -4.07
N HIS A 14 2.18 -16.56 -5.20
CA HIS A 14 3.46 -16.07 -5.71
C HIS A 14 3.99 -14.85 -4.94
N GLY A 15 3.09 -14.08 -4.31
CA GLY A 15 3.47 -12.85 -3.61
C GLY A 15 4.39 -13.03 -2.41
N ALA A 16 4.32 -14.17 -1.72
CA ALA A 16 5.21 -14.45 -0.58
C ALA A 16 6.62 -14.86 -1.04
N ASP A 17 6.70 -15.67 -2.10
CA ASP A 17 7.96 -16.14 -2.67
C ASP A 17 8.77 -14.98 -3.28
N MET A 18 8.08 -13.98 -3.83
CA MET A 18 8.71 -12.78 -4.38
C MET A 18 9.44 -11.94 -3.32
N LEU A 19 8.85 -11.76 -2.13
CA LEU A 19 9.49 -11.00 -1.06
C LEU A 19 10.77 -11.71 -0.58
N GLN A 20 10.71 -13.02 -0.40
CA GLN A 20 11.88 -13.81 -0.02
C GLN A 20 12.97 -13.73 -1.09
N LEU A 21 12.60 -13.84 -2.36
CA LEU A 21 13.53 -13.71 -3.48
C LEU A 21 14.23 -12.34 -3.48
N ILE A 22 13.49 -11.26 -3.24
CA ILE A 22 14.04 -9.90 -3.17
C ILE A 22 15.00 -9.77 -1.98
N GLU A 23 14.60 -10.26 -0.80
CA GLU A 23 15.45 -10.23 0.41
C GLU A 23 16.78 -10.96 0.19
N ASP A 24 16.73 -12.16 -0.39
CA ASP A 24 17.93 -12.95 -0.69
C ASP A 24 18.80 -12.27 -1.77
N ALA A 25 18.16 -11.71 -2.80
CA ALA A 25 18.80 -11.05 -3.93
C ALA A 25 19.53 -9.75 -3.57
N ILE A 26 19.25 -9.15 -2.41
CA ILE A 26 19.98 -7.98 -1.87
C ILE A 26 21.43 -8.36 -1.54
N PHE A 27 21.65 -9.58 -1.02
CA PHE A 27 22.98 -10.01 -0.56
C PHE A 27 23.78 -10.72 -1.64
N SER A 28 23.11 -11.53 -2.46
CA SER A 28 23.73 -12.32 -3.51
C SER A 28 22.71 -12.70 -4.56
N LYS A 29 23.15 -13.09 -5.76
CA LYS A 29 22.25 -13.67 -6.76
C LYS A 29 21.42 -14.80 -6.15
N SER A 30 20.10 -14.76 -6.33
CA SER A 30 19.15 -15.73 -5.79
C SER A 30 18.31 -16.34 -6.91
N ASP A 31 18.06 -17.64 -6.81
CA ASP A 31 17.25 -18.41 -7.75
C ASP A 31 16.03 -18.98 -7.02
N SER A 32 14.87 -18.94 -7.67
CA SER A 32 13.63 -19.52 -7.16
C SER A 32 12.84 -20.18 -8.28
N THR A 33 11.97 -21.12 -7.91
CA THR A 33 11.04 -21.77 -8.84
C THR A 33 9.65 -21.77 -8.21
N LEU A 34 8.70 -21.15 -8.91
CA LEU A 34 7.31 -21.06 -8.49
C LEU A 34 6.57 -22.39 -8.72
N PRO A 35 5.40 -22.60 -8.08
CA PRO A 35 4.61 -23.84 -8.25
C PRO A 35 4.18 -24.17 -9.68
N ASP A 36 4.10 -23.17 -10.56
CA ASP A 36 3.79 -23.30 -11.99
C ASP A 36 5.02 -23.67 -12.85
N ASN A 37 6.18 -23.89 -12.23
CA ASN A 37 7.51 -24.08 -12.83
C ASN A 37 8.12 -22.84 -13.49
N THR A 38 7.57 -21.64 -13.23
CA THR A 38 8.22 -20.39 -13.60
C THR A 38 9.53 -20.25 -12.82
N LYS A 39 10.62 -20.05 -13.54
CA LYS A 39 11.96 -19.88 -12.97
C LYS A 39 12.27 -18.41 -12.82
N LEU A 40 12.77 -18.04 -11.66
CA LEU A 40 13.15 -16.69 -11.31
C LEU A 40 14.61 -16.67 -10.91
N THR A 41 15.34 -15.69 -11.42
CA THR A 41 16.70 -15.41 -11.00
C THR A 41 16.80 -13.91 -10.75
N ALA A 42 17.10 -13.51 -9.52
CA ALA A 42 17.16 -12.12 -9.11
C ALA A 42 18.56 -11.73 -8.62
N TRP A 43 19.01 -10.52 -8.95
CA TRP A 43 20.30 -10.00 -8.49
C TRP A 43 20.35 -8.47 -8.61
N THR A 44 21.24 -7.86 -7.82
CA THR A 44 21.59 -6.45 -7.98
C THR A 44 22.80 -6.29 -8.91
N HIS A 45 22.72 -5.38 -9.87
CA HIS A 45 23.83 -5.02 -10.75
C HIS A 45 23.84 -3.52 -11.02
N GLU A 46 24.96 -2.85 -10.79
CA GLU A 46 25.13 -1.39 -11.04
C GLU A 46 24.03 -0.52 -10.39
N GLY A 47 23.60 -0.87 -9.17
CA GLY A 47 22.54 -0.14 -8.45
C GLY A 47 21.12 -0.40 -8.98
N THR A 48 20.97 -1.30 -9.95
CA THR A 48 19.66 -1.77 -10.45
C THR A 48 19.33 -3.15 -9.91
N PHE A 49 18.07 -3.37 -9.56
CA PHE A 49 17.54 -4.69 -9.24
C PHE A 49 17.05 -5.35 -10.54
N ARG A 50 17.57 -6.53 -10.85
CA ARG A 50 17.25 -7.27 -12.08
C ARG A 50 16.64 -8.61 -11.73
N VAL A 51 15.65 -9.01 -12.51
CA VAL A 51 15.00 -10.31 -12.42
C VAL A 51 14.92 -10.89 -13.83
N GLU A 52 15.48 -12.07 -14.01
CA GLU A 52 15.26 -12.91 -15.19
C GLU A 52 14.12 -13.88 -14.86
N VAL A 53 13.11 -13.92 -15.73
CA VAL A 53 11.93 -14.77 -15.57
C VAL A 53 11.82 -15.67 -16.79
N THR A 54 11.69 -16.98 -16.57
CA THR A 54 11.41 -17.94 -17.64
C THR A 54 10.13 -18.70 -17.29
N GLY A 55 9.07 -18.49 -18.07
CA GLY A 55 7.76 -19.05 -17.84
C GLY A 55 6.82 -18.74 -19.00
N ILE A 56 5.52 -18.93 -18.78
CA ILE A 56 4.48 -18.51 -19.72
C ILE A 56 4.24 -16.99 -19.61
N GLU A 57 3.59 -16.41 -20.63
CA GLU A 57 3.33 -14.97 -20.72
C GLU A 57 2.57 -14.44 -19.48
N ASP A 58 1.55 -15.15 -19.03
CA ASP A 58 0.75 -14.78 -17.86
C ASP A 58 1.60 -14.69 -16.59
N SER A 59 2.45 -15.70 -16.33
CA SER A 59 3.35 -15.72 -15.18
C SER A 59 4.40 -14.61 -15.25
N ILE A 60 4.98 -14.35 -16.43
CA ILE A 60 5.94 -13.25 -16.62
C ILE A 60 5.27 -11.90 -16.34
N THR A 61 4.05 -11.72 -16.82
CA THR A 61 3.27 -10.49 -16.62
C THR A 61 2.95 -10.29 -15.14
N GLU A 62 2.49 -11.33 -14.45
CA GLU A 62 2.18 -11.29 -13.02
C GLU A 62 3.42 -10.91 -12.19
N ILE A 63 4.59 -11.43 -12.53
CA ILE A 63 5.85 -11.09 -11.86
C ILE A 63 6.23 -9.64 -12.13
N GLY A 64 6.03 -9.15 -13.35
CA GLY A 64 6.21 -7.74 -13.68
C GLY A 64 5.32 -6.81 -12.85
N GLU A 65 4.05 -7.18 -12.66
CA GLU A 65 3.10 -6.43 -11.82
C GLU A 65 3.52 -6.42 -10.34
N GLN A 66 3.94 -7.56 -9.79
CA GLN A 66 4.43 -7.65 -8.41
C GLN A 66 5.66 -6.77 -8.21
N LEU A 67 6.64 -6.82 -9.13
CA LEU A 67 7.84 -5.98 -9.08
C LEU A 67 7.52 -4.49 -9.21
N ALA A 68 6.56 -4.15 -10.07
CA ALA A 68 6.07 -2.78 -10.21
C ALA A 68 5.42 -2.28 -8.90
N TRP A 69 4.58 -3.10 -8.27
CA TRP A 69 3.93 -2.71 -7.01
C TRP A 69 4.92 -2.60 -5.85
N ILE A 70 5.76 -3.62 -5.63
CA ILE A 70 6.76 -3.64 -4.55
C ILE A 70 7.72 -2.47 -4.76
N GLY A 71 8.21 -2.32 -5.99
CA GLY A 71 9.06 -1.22 -6.40
C GLY A 71 8.43 0.13 -6.09
N SER A 72 7.13 0.33 -6.31
CA SER A 72 6.45 1.57 -5.94
C SER A 72 6.28 1.73 -4.42
N ALA A 73 5.94 0.66 -3.70
CA ALA A 73 5.61 0.68 -2.28
C ALA A 73 6.80 0.97 -1.37
N ILE A 74 8.00 0.49 -1.74
CA ILE A 74 9.23 0.67 -0.95
C ILE A 74 10.02 1.93 -1.32
N ARG A 75 9.54 2.71 -2.30
CA ARG A 75 10.26 3.91 -2.74
C ARG A 75 10.26 4.97 -1.67
N LEU A 76 11.38 5.67 -1.57
CA LEU A 76 11.48 6.88 -0.79
C LEU A 76 10.63 7.97 -1.43
N SER A 77 9.85 8.65 -0.60
CA SER A 77 9.17 9.87 -1.02
C SER A 77 10.20 10.93 -1.44
N PRO A 78 10.01 11.63 -2.58
CA PRO A 78 10.82 12.79 -2.93
C PRO A 78 10.59 13.99 -2.01
N HIS A 79 9.54 13.95 -1.18
CA HIS A 79 9.15 15.02 -0.27
C HIS A 79 9.27 14.58 1.20
N ASP A 80 9.87 15.44 2.04
CA ASP A 80 10.08 15.15 3.47
C ASP A 80 8.83 15.29 4.33
N SER A 81 7.80 16.00 3.86
CA SER A 81 6.66 16.41 4.68
C SER A 81 5.29 16.23 4.04
N LYS A 82 5.23 15.64 2.84
CA LYS A 82 3.98 15.46 2.08
C LYS A 82 3.78 14.02 1.67
N ILE A 83 2.54 13.73 1.30
CA ILE A 83 2.19 12.50 0.61
C ILE A 83 2.64 12.60 -0.85
N SER A 84 3.27 11.53 -1.32
CA SER A 84 3.72 11.39 -2.71
C SER A 84 2.94 10.27 -3.38
N TYR A 85 2.46 10.48 -4.60
CA TYR A 85 1.74 9.45 -5.35
C TYR A 85 2.67 8.86 -6.41
N CYS A 86 2.90 7.56 -6.34
CA CYS A 86 3.85 6.83 -7.20
C CYS A 86 3.08 5.93 -8.17
N THR A 87 3.31 6.11 -9.47
CA THR A 87 2.77 5.23 -10.53
C THR A 87 3.94 4.56 -11.24
N PRO A 88 4.04 3.21 -11.23
CA PRO A 88 5.04 2.52 -12.02
C PRO A 88 4.63 2.50 -13.49
N PHE A 89 5.60 2.45 -14.39
CA PHE A 89 5.38 2.32 -15.82
C PHE A 89 6.56 1.63 -16.49
N VAL A 90 6.33 1.03 -17.66
CA VAL A 90 7.41 0.46 -18.48
C VAL A 90 8.04 1.59 -19.28
N SER A 91 9.29 1.95 -18.95
CA SER A 91 10.01 3.06 -19.61
C SER A 91 10.73 2.63 -20.88
N SER A 92 11.10 1.35 -20.98
CA SER A 92 11.66 0.75 -22.19
C SER A 92 11.31 -0.73 -22.25
N ALA A 93 11.13 -1.24 -23.47
CA ALA A 93 10.98 -2.65 -23.77
C ALA A 93 11.68 -2.97 -25.09
N SER A 94 12.41 -4.07 -25.14
CA SER A 94 13.04 -4.58 -26.36
C SER A 94 12.87 -6.09 -26.45
N VAL A 95 12.71 -6.57 -27.68
CA VAL A 95 12.79 -8.00 -27.99
C VAL A 95 14.19 -8.26 -28.51
N GLU A 96 14.88 -9.23 -27.91
CA GLU A 96 16.15 -9.70 -28.45
C GLU A 96 15.85 -10.64 -29.61
N ASP A 97 16.30 -10.27 -30.81
CA ASP A 97 16.21 -11.15 -31.97
C ASP A 97 16.98 -12.43 -31.68
N THR A 98 16.28 -13.56 -31.65
CA THR A 98 16.94 -14.87 -31.57
C THR A 98 17.62 -15.14 -32.91
N PRO A 99 18.95 -15.36 -32.95
CA PRO A 99 19.60 -15.75 -34.19
C PRO A 99 19.04 -17.10 -34.63
N ASN A 100 18.37 -17.12 -35.78
CA ASN A 100 17.91 -18.28 -36.57
C ASN A 100 18.15 -19.64 -35.91
N LEU A 101 17.31 -20.02 -34.94
CA LEU A 101 17.29 -21.38 -34.43
C LEU A 101 16.63 -22.30 -35.49
N PRO A 102 17.13 -23.53 -35.69
CA PRO A 102 16.48 -24.49 -36.59
C PRO A 102 15.03 -24.74 -36.13
N ALA A 103 14.13 -24.89 -37.11
CA ALA A 103 12.66 -24.85 -37.01
C ALA A 103 11.98 -25.85 -36.06
N GLU A 104 12.75 -26.62 -35.27
CA GLU A 104 12.27 -27.71 -34.42
C GLU A 104 12.37 -27.42 -32.91
N SER A 105 12.87 -26.24 -32.51
CA SER A 105 12.90 -25.83 -31.10
C SER A 105 11.71 -24.92 -30.77
N PRO A 106 11.05 -25.08 -29.61
CA PRO A 106 10.06 -24.10 -29.16
C PRO A 106 10.73 -22.71 -29.12
N SER A 107 10.16 -21.75 -29.83
CA SER A 107 10.72 -20.40 -29.96
C SER A 107 10.67 -19.69 -28.60
N ILE A 108 11.79 -19.70 -27.88
CA ILE A 108 11.96 -18.88 -26.67
C ILE A 108 12.17 -17.45 -27.14
N VAL A 109 11.18 -16.59 -26.92
CA VAL A 109 11.31 -15.15 -27.14
C VAL A 109 11.99 -14.57 -25.92
N ARG A 110 13.13 -13.91 -26.13
CA ARG A 110 13.84 -13.18 -25.08
C ARG A 110 13.47 -11.72 -25.18
N SER A 111 13.04 -11.13 -24.07
CA SER A 111 12.64 -9.73 -24.01
C SER A 111 13.19 -9.09 -22.76
N SER A 112 13.51 -7.81 -22.85
CA SER A 112 13.95 -7.00 -21.72
C SER A 112 13.01 -5.82 -21.55
N CYS A 113 12.70 -5.48 -20.31
CA CYS A 113 11.90 -4.30 -19.98
C CYS A 113 12.45 -3.61 -18.73
N VAL A 114 12.25 -2.30 -18.65
CA VAL A 114 12.61 -1.49 -17.48
C VAL A 114 11.35 -0.92 -16.87
N ILE A 115 11.16 -1.20 -15.58
CA ILE A 115 10.09 -0.60 -14.77
C ILE A 115 10.65 0.64 -14.08
N ASP A 116 10.05 1.79 -14.38
CA ASP A 116 10.40 3.08 -13.80
C ASP A 116 9.21 3.68 -13.05
N PHE A 117 9.44 4.73 -12.27
CA PHE A 117 8.52 5.23 -11.26
C PHE A 117 8.30 6.72 -11.42
N LYS A 118 7.05 7.12 -11.65
CA LYS A 118 6.66 8.52 -11.76
C LYS A 118 5.98 8.98 -10.49
N PHE A 119 6.51 10.06 -9.90
CA PHE A 119 5.83 10.80 -8.84
C PHE A 119 4.97 11.92 -9.43
N SER A 120 3.75 12.06 -8.94
CA SER A 120 2.88 13.20 -9.27
C SER A 120 2.76 14.14 -8.08
N ASP A 121 3.06 15.42 -8.28
CA ASP A 121 2.92 16.51 -7.29
C ASP A 121 1.48 17.05 -7.16
N ASP A 122 0.48 16.27 -7.58
CA ASP A 122 -0.93 16.69 -7.72
C ASP A 122 -1.65 17.05 -6.39
N GLU A 123 -0.95 17.05 -5.25
CA GLU A 123 -1.39 17.66 -3.98
C GLU A 123 -1.91 19.09 -4.20
N GLN A 124 -1.29 19.87 -5.10
CA GLN A 124 -1.67 21.26 -5.35
C GLN A 124 -3.04 21.46 -6.03
N LYS A 125 -3.62 20.41 -6.64
CA LYS A 125 -4.96 20.47 -7.25
C LYS A 125 -6.07 19.93 -6.34
N ARG A 126 -5.71 19.31 -5.21
CA ARG A 126 -6.66 18.69 -4.30
C ARG A 126 -6.93 19.65 -3.15
N HIS A 127 -8.11 20.25 -3.17
CA HIS A 127 -8.56 21.17 -2.14
C HIS A 127 -8.51 20.49 -0.75
N PRO A 128 -8.12 21.20 0.32
CA PRO A 128 -8.08 20.68 1.70
C PRO A 128 -9.42 20.14 2.24
N SER A 129 -10.49 20.24 1.46
CA SER A 129 -11.88 19.96 1.82
C SER A 129 -12.51 18.81 1.04
N LEU A 130 -11.75 18.03 0.27
CA LEU A 130 -12.29 16.82 -0.35
C LEU A 130 -12.49 15.72 0.71
N PRO A 131 -13.67 15.07 0.76
CA PRO A 131 -13.91 13.94 1.66
C PRO A 131 -12.83 12.84 1.48
N GLY A 132 -12.35 12.27 2.58
CA GLY A 132 -11.35 11.20 2.53
C GLY A 132 -9.89 11.65 2.52
N GLN A 133 -9.61 12.92 2.86
CA GLN A 133 -8.24 13.44 2.93
C GLN A 133 -7.77 13.76 4.37
N CYS A 134 -8.60 13.56 5.39
CA CYS A 134 -8.23 13.89 6.77
C CYS A 134 -6.98 13.11 7.26
N TRP A 135 -6.69 11.94 6.68
CA TRP A 135 -5.58 11.06 7.04
C TRP A 135 -4.18 11.58 6.68
N HIS A 136 -4.03 12.60 5.82
CA HIS A 136 -2.70 13.05 5.39
C HIS A 136 -1.83 13.47 6.58
N GLY A 137 -2.43 14.03 7.63
CA GLY A 137 -1.74 14.40 8.87
C GLY A 137 -1.19 13.23 9.69
N LEU A 138 -1.58 11.99 9.42
CA LEU A 138 -1.05 10.80 10.09
C LEU A 138 0.35 10.42 9.62
N PHE A 139 0.71 10.81 8.40
CA PHE A 139 1.94 10.37 7.76
C PHE A 139 2.79 11.58 7.38
N ARG A 140 4.07 11.50 7.71
CA ARG A 140 5.09 12.30 7.03
C ARG A 140 5.66 11.44 5.92
N ASN A 141 6.12 12.06 4.83
CA ASN A 141 6.91 11.41 3.76
C ASN A 141 6.40 10.05 3.25
N ALA A 142 5.09 9.81 3.22
CA ALA A 142 4.52 8.54 2.78
C ALA A 142 4.29 8.51 1.26
N VAL A 143 4.42 7.31 0.69
CA VAL A 143 4.14 7.03 -0.72
C VAL A 143 2.83 6.27 -0.86
N VAL A 144 1.95 6.78 -1.72
CA VAL A 144 0.72 6.10 -2.16
C VAL A 144 0.97 5.49 -3.52
N VAL A 145 0.88 4.16 -3.61
CA VAL A 145 1.00 3.43 -4.87
C VAL A 145 -0.29 3.57 -5.68
N MET A 146 -0.16 3.90 -6.96
CA MET A 146 -1.26 4.14 -7.89
C MET A 146 -1.32 3.06 -8.97
N GLY A 147 -2.52 2.81 -9.50
CA GLY A 147 -2.72 1.91 -10.64
C GLY A 147 -2.95 0.44 -10.30
N PHE A 148 -3.09 0.10 -9.02
CA PHE A 148 -3.31 -1.28 -8.58
C PHE A 148 -4.66 -1.45 -7.87
N PRO A 149 -5.25 -2.66 -7.94
CA PRO A 149 -6.55 -2.93 -7.33
C PRO A 149 -6.48 -2.87 -5.81
N ILE A 150 -7.51 -2.32 -5.20
CA ILE A 150 -7.72 -2.35 -3.75
C ILE A 150 -8.97 -3.17 -3.44
N PRO A 151 -9.07 -3.81 -2.26
CA PRO A 151 -10.32 -4.46 -1.87
C PRO A 151 -11.48 -3.47 -1.90
N HIS A 152 -12.65 -3.98 -2.26
CA HIS A 152 -13.88 -3.20 -2.32
C HIS A 152 -14.13 -2.45 -1.01
N ARG A 153 -14.71 -1.26 -1.13
CA ARG A 153 -15.11 -0.40 -0.02
C ARG A 153 -16.56 -0.04 -0.21
N SER A 154 -17.34 -0.06 0.86
CA SER A 154 -18.78 0.28 0.80
C SER A 154 -19.03 1.71 0.29
N ARG A 155 -18.08 2.61 0.53
CA ARG A 155 -18.19 4.03 0.21
C ARG A 155 -16.94 4.53 -0.51
N GLN A 156 -17.16 5.30 -1.59
CA GLN A 156 -16.09 6.02 -2.29
C GLN A 156 -15.60 7.21 -1.45
N GLY A 157 -14.34 7.61 -1.66
CA GLY A 157 -13.75 8.70 -0.87
C GLY A 157 -13.57 8.35 0.61
N THR A 158 -13.58 7.07 0.95
CA THR A 158 -13.03 6.58 2.22
C THR A 158 -11.51 6.62 2.07
N GLY A 159 -10.77 7.19 3.02
CA GLY A 159 -9.30 7.25 2.94
C GLY A 159 -8.65 5.87 3.11
N PRO A 160 -7.43 5.76 3.65
CA PRO A 160 -6.72 4.49 3.75
C PRO A 160 -7.38 3.53 4.75
N GLU A 161 -7.29 2.24 4.45
CA GLU A 161 -7.61 1.15 5.38
C GLU A 161 -6.41 0.87 6.30
N ILE A 162 -6.55 1.21 7.57
CA ILE A 162 -5.49 1.12 8.58
C ILE A 162 -5.96 0.16 9.68
N SER A 163 -5.11 -0.73 10.18
CA SER A 163 -5.52 -1.56 11.32
C SER A 163 -5.67 -0.70 12.58
N LEU A 164 -6.58 -1.08 13.48
CA LEU A 164 -6.76 -0.38 14.76
C LEU A 164 -5.44 -0.22 15.53
N TYR A 165 -4.61 -1.27 15.53
CA TYR A 165 -3.27 -1.26 16.13
C TYR A 165 -2.37 -0.18 15.51
N LEU A 166 -2.32 -0.09 14.18
CA LEU A 166 -1.51 0.92 13.50
C LEU A 166 -2.03 2.34 13.77
N MET A 167 -3.34 2.54 13.89
CA MET A 167 -3.91 3.84 14.27
C MET A 167 -3.45 4.27 15.67
N ILE A 168 -3.55 3.37 16.65
CA ILE A 168 -3.08 3.58 18.02
C ILE A 168 -1.57 3.89 18.04
N TYR A 169 -0.79 3.13 17.28
CA TYR A 169 0.66 3.32 17.14
C TYR A 169 1.03 4.67 16.50
N LEU A 170 0.37 5.06 15.41
CA LEU A 170 0.61 6.33 14.71
C LEU A 170 0.28 7.55 15.59
N LEU A 171 -0.72 7.42 16.47
CA LEU A 171 -1.06 8.46 17.45
C LEU A 171 -0.19 8.41 18.72
N GLN A 172 0.74 7.46 18.81
CA GLN A 172 1.65 7.26 19.94
C GLN A 172 0.91 7.18 21.27
N THR A 173 -0.18 6.43 21.30
CA THR A 173 -1.03 6.25 22.48
C THR A 173 -1.21 4.77 22.77
N ASP A 174 -1.58 4.45 24.01
CA ASP A 174 -1.99 3.11 24.43
C ASP A 174 -3.50 3.04 24.72
N ARG A 175 -4.23 4.15 24.50
CA ARG A 175 -5.61 4.30 24.99
C ARG A 175 -6.61 4.50 23.87
N LEU A 176 -7.54 3.56 23.82
CA LEU A 176 -8.87 3.77 23.26
C LEU A 176 -9.75 4.29 24.40
N ASN A 177 -10.39 5.44 24.18
CA ASN A 177 -11.18 6.13 25.19
C ASN A 177 -12.65 6.15 24.76
N PRO A 178 -13.48 5.20 25.21
CA PRO A 178 -14.92 5.29 25.09
C PRO A 178 -15.42 6.40 26.01
N SER A 179 -16.27 7.29 25.50
CA SER A 179 -16.97 8.31 26.28
C SER A 179 -18.45 8.31 25.92
N GLN A 180 -19.26 9.11 26.62
CA GLN A 180 -20.66 9.33 26.25
C GLN A 180 -20.82 9.96 24.86
N ASP A 181 -19.77 10.64 24.37
CA ASP A 181 -19.75 11.37 23.11
C ASP A 181 -19.15 10.55 21.95
N GLY A 182 -18.82 9.28 22.17
CA GLY A 182 -18.32 8.36 21.14
C GLY A 182 -17.06 7.60 21.53
N ILE A 183 -16.40 7.02 20.52
CA ILE A 183 -15.16 6.25 20.68
C ILE A 183 -14.01 7.02 20.05
N PHE A 184 -12.94 7.23 20.82
CA PHE A 184 -11.81 8.06 20.42
C PHE A 184 -10.46 7.36 20.64
N ILE A 185 -9.50 7.66 19.77
CA ILE A 185 -8.07 7.33 19.96
C ILE A 185 -7.32 8.65 20.07
N ASN A 186 -6.79 8.93 21.26
CA ASN A 186 -6.24 10.24 21.60
C ASN A 186 -4.71 10.22 21.57
N GLY A 187 -4.12 10.99 20.66
CA GLY A 187 -2.69 11.31 20.66
C GLY A 187 -2.42 12.66 21.33
N PHE A 188 -1.20 13.18 21.15
CA PHE A 188 -0.80 14.48 21.72
C PHE A 188 -1.41 15.66 20.96
N SER A 189 -1.13 15.78 19.66
CA SER A 189 -1.59 16.85 18.78
C SER A 189 -2.63 16.39 17.75
N SER A 190 -3.09 15.13 17.87
CA SER A 190 -4.03 14.50 16.96
C SER A 190 -4.99 13.56 17.70
N LEU A 191 -6.17 13.37 17.12
CA LEU A 191 -7.27 12.58 17.64
C LEU A 191 -7.97 11.89 16.49
N LEU A 192 -8.28 10.60 16.64
CA LEU A 192 -9.21 9.90 15.74
C LEU A 192 -10.54 9.70 16.47
N ALA A 193 -11.62 10.20 15.85
CA ALA A 193 -12.98 9.98 16.34
C ALA A 193 -13.69 8.98 15.43
N LEU A 194 -14.37 7.99 16.03
CA LEU A 194 -15.25 7.09 15.29
C LEU A 194 -16.47 7.88 14.81
N THR A 195 -16.67 7.95 13.50
CA THR A 195 -17.76 8.74 12.89
C THR A 195 -18.84 7.91 12.26
N GLU A 196 -18.58 6.65 11.89
CA GLU A 196 -19.60 5.80 11.30
C GLU A 196 -19.28 4.33 11.53
N TYR A 197 -20.30 3.50 11.75
CA TYR A 197 -20.18 2.05 11.71
C TYR A 197 -21.20 1.45 10.74
N ILE A 198 -20.70 0.93 9.62
CA ILE A 198 -21.47 0.29 8.55
C ILE A 198 -21.57 -1.21 8.88
N ARG A 199 -22.56 -1.56 9.71
CA ARG A 199 -22.69 -2.89 10.31
C ARG A 199 -22.76 -4.04 9.30
N ASP A 200 -23.50 -3.86 8.21
CA ASP A 200 -23.71 -4.91 7.19
C ASP A 200 -22.43 -5.26 6.42
N LYS A 201 -21.43 -4.37 6.43
CA LYS A 201 -20.12 -4.57 5.81
C LYS A 201 -18.99 -4.76 6.82
N ASN A 202 -19.29 -4.60 8.11
CA ASN A 202 -18.31 -4.58 9.19
C ASN A 202 -17.19 -3.54 8.96
N GLU A 203 -17.57 -2.33 8.55
CA GLU A 203 -16.64 -1.24 8.23
C GLU A 203 -16.84 -0.05 9.18
N ILE A 204 -15.75 0.46 9.74
CA ILE A 204 -15.75 1.61 10.67
C ILE A 204 -15.01 2.77 10.02
N LEU A 205 -15.65 3.93 9.99
CA LEU A 205 -15.03 5.18 9.56
C LEU A 205 -14.56 6.00 10.76
N TRP A 206 -13.37 6.55 10.62
CA TRP A 206 -12.72 7.40 11.59
C TRP A 206 -12.36 8.73 10.97
N HIS A 207 -12.54 9.82 11.70
CA HIS A 207 -12.09 11.13 11.25
C HIS A 207 -10.85 11.57 12.05
N LEU A 208 -9.82 12.05 11.35
CA LEU A 208 -8.63 12.62 11.98
C LEU A 208 -8.83 14.12 12.24
N PHE A 209 -8.71 14.49 13.50
CA PHE A 209 -8.50 15.87 13.92
C PHE A 209 -7.04 16.05 14.30
N TYR A 210 -6.39 17.11 13.83
CA TYR A 210 -5.01 17.41 14.22
C TYR A 210 -4.74 18.90 14.24
N LYS A 211 -3.82 19.32 15.11
CA LYS A 211 -3.32 20.69 15.15
C LYS A 211 -2.01 20.78 14.37
N ALA A 212 -2.03 21.52 13.27
CA ALA A 212 -0.87 21.67 12.37
C ALA A 212 0.35 22.34 13.05
N ASP A 213 0.11 23.16 14.07
CA ASP A 213 1.15 23.80 14.89
C ASP A 213 1.82 22.84 15.89
N GLY A 214 1.35 21.59 15.99
CA GLY A 214 1.85 20.58 16.91
C GLY A 214 1.45 20.80 18.37
N SER A 215 0.59 21.78 18.65
CA SER A 215 0.06 22.01 19.99
C SER A 215 -0.87 20.87 20.41
N ARG A 216 -1.07 20.73 21.73
CA ARG A 216 -1.90 19.66 22.29
C ARG A 216 -3.36 19.85 21.87
N ILE A 217 -4.01 18.78 21.42
CA ILE A 217 -5.45 18.76 21.18
C ILE A 217 -6.19 18.64 22.52
N SER A 218 -7.18 19.52 22.76
CA SER A 218 -7.92 19.54 24.03
C SER A 218 -9.04 18.52 23.95
N TYR A 219 -9.25 17.76 25.04
CA TYR A 219 -10.40 16.84 25.19
C TYR A 219 -11.78 17.55 25.08
N TRP A 220 -11.79 18.88 25.14
CA TRP A 220 -12.97 19.75 25.18
C TRP A 220 -13.19 20.55 23.90
N ASP A 221 -12.40 20.31 22.86
CA ASP A 221 -12.78 20.78 21.54
C ASP A 221 -14.11 20.06 21.22
N ASP A 222 -15.15 20.76 20.74
CA ASP A 222 -16.55 20.28 20.50
C ASP A 222 -16.66 19.15 19.44
N ILE A 223 -15.76 18.17 19.50
CA ILE A 223 -15.64 17.03 18.61
C ILE A 223 -16.66 16.00 19.07
N LYS A 224 -17.88 16.18 18.59
CA LYS A 224 -18.95 15.20 18.78
C LYS A 224 -18.78 14.10 17.73
N GLY A 225 -18.36 12.92 18.17
CA GLY A 225 -18.64 11.72 17.41
C GLY A 225 -20.14 11.45 17.46
N PRO A 226 -20.75 10.84 16.43
CA PRO A 226 -22.00 10.14 16.68
C PRO A 226 -21.69 9.10 17.76
N ALA A 227 -22.56 8.96 18.77
CA ALA A 227 -22.49 7.85 19.70
C ALA A 227 -22.95 6.60 18.95
N PRO A 228 -22.05 5.81 18.35
CA PRO A 228 -22.48 4.71 17.54
C PRO A 228 -22.68 3.54 18.53
N ASP A 229 -23.73 2.76 18.34
CA ASP A 229 -23.99 1.58 19.17
C ASP A 229 -23.00 0.45 18.81
N VAL A 230 -21.71 0.74 18.92
CA VAL A 230 -20.59 -0.16 18.60
C VAL A 230 -20.24 -0.88 19.88
N VAL A 231 -20.31 -2.21 19.85
CA VAL A 231 -19.78 -3.01 20.94
C VAL A 231 -18.26 -3.04 20.80
N LEU A 232 -17.52 -2.91 21.90
CA LEU A 232 -16.04 -2.93 21.86
C LEU A 232 -15.47 -4.17 21.13
N ALA A 233 -16.21 -5.28 21.13
CA ALA A 233 -15.86 -6.49 20.38
C ALA A 233 -15.84 -6.28 18.86
N ASP A 234 -16.74 -5.44 18.32
CA ASP A 234 -16.85 -5.15 16.89
C ASP A 234 -15.58 -4.45 16.37
N LEU A 235 -14.94 -3.63 17.21
CA LEU A 235 -13.69 -2.95 16.90
C LEU A 235 -12.55 -3.91 16.56
N GLY A 236 -12.53 -5.12 17.11
CA GLY A 236 -11.46 -6.09 16.87
C GLY A 236 -11.58 -6.82 15.53
N THR A 237 -12.77 -6.82 14.93
CA THR A 237 -13.08 -7.62 13.73
C THR A 237 -13.40 -6.77 12.49
N SER A 238 -13.64 -5.48 12.69
CA SER A 238 -14.02 -4.55 11.64
C SER A 238 -12.83 -4.13 10.78
N ARG A 239 -13.13 -3.71 9.54
CA ARG A 239 -12.18 -2.95 8.71
C ARG A 239 -12.26 -1.48 9.10
N HIS A 240 -11.13 -0.82 9.30
CA HIS A 240 -11.10 0.58 9.73
C HIS A 240 -10.56 1.47 8.63
N PHE A 241 -11.28 2.55 8.33
CA PHE A 241 -10.90 3.54 7.32
C PHE A 241 -10.80 4.92 7.96
N VAL A 242 -9.79 5.71 7.58
CA VAL A 242 -9.64 7.10 8.05
C VAL A 242 -10.11 8.06 6.96
N ALA A 243 -11.25 8.73 7.15
CA ALA A 243 -11.99 9.48 6.13
C ALA A 243 -12.40 10.91 6.55
#